data_AF-A0AAW8XP82-F1
#
_entry.id   AF-A0AAW8XP82-F1
#
_cell.length_a   1.000
_cell.length_b   1.000
_cell.length_c   1.000
_cell.angle_alpha   90.00
_cell.angle_beta   90.00
_cell.angle_gamma   90.00
#
_symmetry.space_group_name_H-M   'P 1'
#
loop_
_entity.id
_entity.type
_entity.pdbx_description
1 polymer ?
#
loop_
_entity_poly.entity_id
_entity_poly.type
_entity_poly.pdbx_seq_one_letter_code
_entity_poly.pdbx_strand_id
1 'polypeptide(L)'
;MALLDVIKGCWSAKETGASINERQGVYDTLTPKIITDSSVEPYFDALDFAFSKSDVKNIAITGPYGAGKSTVILSYLKSRLKKDFINVSLADFSLSGKSEKSESENVEIELSILQQILYKENKDNLPDSRIDRIQNRNKKHIFSLFATVLTVVGPILLLAVALFPKKSCHYLA
;
A
#
# COMPACT_ATOMS: atom_id res chain seq x y z
N MET A 1 6.77 5.27 27.26
CA MET A 1 5.63 5.98 26.62
C MET A 1 6.07 6.81 25.41
N ALA A 2 7.19 7.52 25.45
CA ALA A 2 7.68 8.35 24.33
C ALA A 2 7.86 7.66 22.96
N LEU A 3 8.21 6.37 22.92
CA LEU A 3 8.52 5.66 21.65
C LEU A 3 7.25 5.29 20.86
N LEU A 4 6.14 5.01 21.56
CA LEU A 4 4.85 4.77 20.92
C LEU A 4 4.24 6.06 20.38
N ASP A 5 4.50 7.20 21.03
CA ASP A 5 4.05 8.52 20.56
C ASP A 5 4.81 8.98 19.30
N VAL A 6 6.12 8.68 19.21
CA VAL A 6 6.91 8.96 18.00
C VAL A 6 6.42 8.13 16.81
N ILE A 7 6.08 6.85 17.03
CA ILE A 7 5.58 5.98 15.96
C ILE A 7 4.15 6.38 15.53
N LYS A 8 3.29 6.76 16.49
CA LYS A 8 1.96 7.32 16.20
C LYS A 8 2.05 8.65 15.44
N GLY A 9 3.01 9.52 15.80
CA GLY A 9 3.28 10.77 15.08
C GLY A 9 3.73 10.54 13.64
N CYS A 10 4.62 9.57 13.41
CA CYS A 10 5.09 9.21 12.07
C CYS A 10 4.00 8.55 11.19
N TRP A 11 3.06 7.82 11.78
CA TRP A 11 1.92 7.27 11.04
C TRP A 11 0.85 8.33 10.73
N SER A 12 0.54 9.22 11.68
CA SER A 12 -0.35 10.36 11.45
C SER A 12 0.20 11.31 10.38
N ALA A 13 1.52 11.53 10.33
CA ALA A 13 2.16 12.37 9.32
C ALA A 13 2.11 11.78 7.89
N LYS A 14 1.78 10.49 7.72
CA LYS A 14 1.68 9.84 6.41
C LYS A 14 0.25 9.91 5.81
N GLU A 15 -0.75 10.20 6.64
CA GLU A 15 -2.16 10.31 6.26
C GLU A 15 -2.71 11.74 6.37
N THR A 16 -1.99 12.65 7.04
CA THR A 16 -2.36 14.07 7.08
C THR A 16 -1.89 14.74 5.79
N GLY A 17 -2.83 15.37 5.10
CA GLY A 17 -2.67 15.93 3.77
C GLY A 17 -1.35 16.66 3.53
N ALA A 18 -0.78 16.39 2.36
CA ALA A 18 0.19 17.27 1.76
C ALA A 18 -0.49 18.62 1.46
N SER A 19 -0.55 19.50 2.47
CA SER A 19 -0.52 20.93 2.22
C SER A 19 0.87 21.23 1.67
N ILE A 20 1.05 21.00 0.37
CA ILE A 20 2.25 21.41 -0.33
C ILE A 20 2.20 22.93 -0.37
N ASN A 21 2.96 23.53 0.54
CA ASN A 21 3.45 24.88 0.41
C ASN A 21 4.16 24.94 -0.95
N GLU A 22 3.55 25.62 -1.92
CA GLU A 22 4.06 25.71 -3.29
C GLU A 22 5.44 26.36 -3.29
N ARG A 23 6.49 25.55 -3.20
CA ARG A 23 7.77 25.92 -3.79
C ARG A 23 7.60 25.72 -5.29
N GLN A 24 7.47 26.83 -6.01
CA GLN A 24 7.49 26.88 -7.47
C GLN A 24 8.69 26.08 -8.01
N GLY A 25 8.44 24.84 -8.42
CA GLY A 25 9.28 24.10 -9.34
C GLY A 25 8.84 24.45 -10.76
N VAL A 26 9.78 24.49 -11.69
CA VAL A 26 9.54 24.77 -13.13
C VAL A 26 8.58 23.77 -13.80
N TYR A 27 8.25 22.68 -13.12
CA TYR A 27 7.41 21.61 -13.63
C TYR A 27 6.31 21.24 -12.63
N ASP A 28 5.09 21.10 -13.13
CA ASP A 28 3.96 20.56 -12.39
C ASP A 28 3.72 19.10 -12.78
N THR A 29 3.39 18.27 -11.79
CA THR A 29 3.09 16.85 -12.02
C THR A 29 1.67 16.68 -12.54
N LEU A 30 1.49 15.91 -13.62
CA LEU A 30 0.17 15.55 -14.18
C LEU A 30 -0.59 14.51 -13.34
N THR A 31 -0.16 14.30 -12.10
CA THR A 31 -0.85 13.44 -11.14
C THR A 31 -2.10 14.14 -10.65
N PRO A 32 -3.17 13.40 -10.33
CA PRO A 32 -4.35 13.97 -9.68
C PRO A 32 -3.96 14.76 -8.42
N LYS A 33 -4.17 16.09 -8.43
CA LYS A 33 -3.96 16.97 -7.27
C LYS A 33 -5.18 16.88 -6.35
N ILE A 34 -4.97 16.91 -5.04
CA ILE A 34 -6.10 17.01 -4.11
C ILE A 34 -6.53 18.48 -4.11
N ILE A 35 -7.74 18.75 -4.56
CA ILE A 35 -8.29 20.11 -4.66
C ILE A 35 -9.43 20.23 -3.66
N THR A 36 -9.41 21.29 -2.86
CA THR A 36 -10.47 21.65 -1.89
C THR A 36 -11.03 23.04 -2.15
N ASP A 37 -10.77 23.58 -3.34
CA ASP A 37 -11.20 24.91 -3.74
C ASP A 37 -12.72 24.94 -3.98
N SER A 38 -13.32 26.13 -3.88
CA SER A 38 -14.76 26.33 -4.11
C SER A 38 -15.24 25.90 -5.51
N SER A 39 -14.31 25.71 -6.46
CA SER A 39 -14.61 25.26 -7.82
C SER A 39 -15.05 23.79 -7.89
N VAL A 40 -14.69 22.96 -6.91
CA VAL A 40 -15.04 21.53 -6.89
C VAL A 40 -16.30 21.21 -6.09
N GLU A 41 -16.77 22.15 -5.27
CA GLU A 41 -17.96 21.96 -4.40
C GLU A 41 -19.22 21.51 -5.16
N PRO A 42 -19.57 22.03 -6.36
CA PRO A 42 -20.73 21.54 -7.09
C PRO A 42 -20.67 20.04 -7.44
N TYR A 43 -19.46 19.51 -7.67
CA TYR A 43 -19.27 18.07 -7.91
C TYR A 43 -19.37 17.27 -6.60
N PHE A 44 -18.89 17.84 -5.50
CA PHE A 44 -18.98 17.20 -4.18
C PHE A 44 -20.44 17.13 -3.71
N ASP A 45 -21.22 18.21 -3.89
CA ASP A 45 -22.65 18.23 -3.57
C ASP A 45 -23.43 17.18 -4.37
N ALA A 46 -23.11 17.02 -5.66
CA ALA A 46 -23.73 15.99 -6.49
C ALA A 46 -23.39 14.57 -6.02
N LEU A 47 -22.14 14.35 -5.58
CA LEU A 47 -21.71 13.07 -5.01
C LEU A 47 -22.34 12.82 -3.64
N ASP A 48 -22.41 13.83 -2.77
CA ASP A 48 -23.09 13.76 -1.46
C ASP A 48 -24.56 13.40 -1.65
N PHE A 49 -25.23 14.02 -2.62
CA PHE A 49 -26.58 13.64 -3.02
C PHE A 49 -26.66 12.18 -3.47
N ALA A 50 -25.78 11.74 -4.36
CA ALA A 50 -25.75 10.36 -4.85
C ALA A 50 -25.52 9.35 -3.72
N PHE A 51 -24.59 9.60 -2.80
CA PHE A 51 -24.29 8.73 -1.66
C PHE A 51 -25.36 8.76 -0.56
N SER A 52 -26.19 9.81 -0.50
CA SER A 52 -27.34 9.87 0.42
C SER A 52 -28.46 8.89 0.04
N LYS A 53 -28.45 8.39 -1.21
CA LYS A 53 -29.48 7.53 -1.79
C LYS A 53 -28.99 6.08 -1.83
N SER A 54 -29.62 5.19 -1.05
CA SER A 54 -29.22 3.78 -0.94
C SER A 54 -29.55 2.92 -2.16
N ASP A 55 -30.45 3.40 -3.02
CA ASP A 55 -30.80 2.83 -4.32
C ASP A 55 -29.78 3.15 -5.42
N VAL A 56 -29.01 4.24 -5.26
CA VAL A 56 -27.94 4.61 -6.19
C VAL A 56 -26.70 3.76 -5.91
N LYS A 57 -26.44 2.80 -6.79
CA LYS A 57 -25.28 1.90 -6.71
C LYS A 57 -24.20 2.17 -7.75
N ASN A 58 -24.58 2.79 -8.86
CA ASN A 58 -23.72 3.00 -10.02
C ASN A 58 -23.64 4.50 -10.34
N ILE A 59 -22.45 5.08 -10.27
CA ILE A 59 -22.20 6.49 -10.57
C ILE A 59 -21.22 6.55 -11.73
N ALA A 60 -21.62 7.22 -12.82
CA ALA A 60 -20.77 7.45 -13.97
C ALA A 60 -20.28 8.90 -13.99
N ILE A 61 -18.97 9.10 -14.13
CA ILE A 61 -18.34 10.42 -14.27
C ILE A 61 -17.75 10.52 -15.68
N THR A 62 -18.31 11.41 -16.49
CA THR A 62 -17.98 11.55 -17.91
C THR A 62 -17.25 12.87 -18.18
N GLY A 63 -16.43 12.90 -19.23
CA GLY A 63 -15.73 14.10 -19.67
C GLY A 63 -14.50 13.77 -20.50
N PRO A 64 -13.94 14.74 -21.25
CA PRO A 64 -12.78 14.50 -22.10
C PRO A 64 -11.55 14.04 -21.31
N TYR A 65 -10.57 13.45 -21.99
CA TYR A 65 -9.28 13.14 -21.39
C TYR A 65 -8.65 14.42 -20.82
N GLY A 66 -8.05 14.34 -19.63
CA GLY A 66 -7.50 15.52 -18.95
C GLY A 66 -8.51 16.44 -18.26
N ALA A 67 -9.82 16.17 -18.29
CA ALA A 67 -10.83 16.99 -17.61
C ALA A 67 -10.81 16.94 -16.06
N GLY A 68 -9.85 16.22 -15.46
CA GLY A 68 -9.74 16.12 -14.01
C GLY A 68 -10.70 15.14 -13.34
N LYS A 69 -11.30 14.19 -14.06
CA LYS A 69 -12.22 13.17 -13.50
C LYS A 69 -11.63 12.44 -12.28
N SER A 70 -10.42 11.89 -12.44
CA SER A 70 -9.71 11.21 -11.35
C SER A 70 -9.35 12.15 -10.20
N THR A 71 -9.05 13.41 -10.51
CA THR A 71 -8.76 14.47 -9.53
C THR A 71 -9.98 14.76 -8.66
N VAL A 72 -11.17 14.93 -9.25
CA VAL A 72 -12.42 15.16 -8.52
C VAL A 72 -12.76 13.97 -7.62
N ILE A 73 -12.68 12.75 -8.15
CA ILE A 73 -12.96 11.52 -7.38
C ILE A 73 -12.02 11.40 -6.19
N LEU A 74 -10.70 11.50 -6.41
CA LEU A 74 -9.71 11.35 -5.35
C LEU A 74 -9.81 12.46 -4.30
N SER A 75 -10.13 13.68 -4.73
CA SER A 75 -10.32 14.81 -3.81
C SER A 75 -11.54 14.59 -2.94
N TYR A 76 -12.67 14.16 -3.50
CA TYR A 76 -13.90 13.88 -2.76
C TYR A 76 -13.71 12.74 -1.74
N LEU A 77 -13.09 11.63 -2.17
CA LEU A 77 -12.84 10.48 -1.31
C LEU A 77 -11.95 10.84 -0.11
N LYS A 78 -10.96 11.71 -0.29
CA LYS A 78 -10.08 12.13 0.81
C LYS A 78 -10.68 13.20 1.71
N SER A 79 -11.50 14.10 1.18
CA SER A 79 -12.03 15.25 1.91
C SER A 79 -13.30 14.93 2.68
N ARG A 80 -14.26 14.24 2.05
CA ARG A 80 -15.62 14.02 2.58
C ARG A 80 -15.84 12.57 2.99
N LEU A 81 -15.37 11.62 2.19
CA LEU A 81 -15.63 10.19 2.41
C LEU A 81 -14.58 9.56 3.34
N LYS A 82 -14.72 9.73 4.66
CA LYS A 82 -13.85 9.05 5.67
C LYS A 82 -14.11 7.53 5.80
N LYS A 83 -14.48 6.87 4.70
CA LYS A 83 -14.76 5.44 4.63
C LYS A 83 -13.68 4.74 3.82
N ASP A 84 -13.50 3.45 4.08
CA ASP A 84 -12.59 2.64 3.28
C ASP A 84 -13.11 2.52 1.85
N PHE A 85 -12.21 2.75 0.89
CA PHE A 85 -12.50 2.65 -0.53
C PHE A 85 -11.40 1.87 -1.24
N ILE A 86 -11.80 1.16 -2.29
CA ILE A 86 -10.89 0.47 -3.20
C ILE A 86 -10.92 1.22 -4.52
N ASN A 87 -9.75 1.67 -4.98
CA ASN A 87 -9.59 2.26 -6.30
C ASN A 87 -9.07 1.19 -7.25
N VAL A 88 -9.84 0.92 -8.31
CA VAL A 88 -9.48 -0.01 -9.37
C VAL A 88 -9.33 0.79 -10.66
N SER A 89 -8.17 0.67 -11.31
CA SER A 89 -7.88 1.38 -12.56
C SER A 89 -7.80 0.37 -13.71
N LEU A 90 -8.61 0.59 -14.74
CA LEU A 90 -8.65 -0.20 -15.97
C LEU A 90 -8.24 0.73 -17.10
N ALA A 91 -6.92 0.97 -17.24
CA ALA A 91 -6.42 2.08 -18.04
C ALA A 91 -6.66 1.93 -19.54
N ASP A 92 -6.69 0.69 -20.07
CA ASP A 92 -7.09 0.42 -21.45
C ASP A 92 -7.23 -1.10 -21.69
N PHE A 93 -8.37 -1.70 -21.33
CA PHE A 93 -8.64 -3.12 -21.60
C PHE A 93 -9.75 -3.26 -22.65
N SER A 94 -9.65 -2.56 -23.80
CA SER A 94 -10.45 -2.89 -25.01
C SER A 94 -10.22 -1.94 -26.20
N LEU A 95 -8.99 -1.51 -26.51
CA LEU A 95 -8.73 -0.74 -27.75
C LEU A 95 -7.89 -1.49 -28.79
N SER A 96 -7.63 -2.79 -28.61
CA SER A 96 -7.13 -3.63 -29.71
C SER A 96 -8.32 -4.17 -30.48
N GLY A 97 -8.64 -3.51 -31.60
CA GLY A 97 -9.81 -3.79 -32.43
C GLY A 97 -9.84 -5.22 -32.98
N LYS A 98 -10.52 -6.12 -32.26
CA LYS A 98 -11.08 -7.35 -32.83
C LYS A 98 -12.55 -7.44 -32.42
N SER A 99 -13.39 -7.51 -33.44
CA SER A 99 -14.85 -7.50 -33.40
C SER A 99 -15.49 -8.78 -32.85
N GLU A 100 -14.78 -9.53 -32.01
CA GLU A 100 -15.30 -10.68 -31.30
C GLU A 100 -14.79 -10.58 -29.87
N LYS A 101 -15.64 -10.08 -28.96
CA LYS A 101 -15.39 -10.14 -27.52
C LYS A 101 -15.25 -11.61 -27.14
N SER A 102 -14.01 -12.07 -27.02
CA SER A 102 -13.73 -13.45 -26.63
C SER A 102 -14.06 -13.62 -25.14
N GLU A 103 -14.61 -14.78 -24.76
CA GLU A 103 -14.89 -15.11 -23.35
C GLU A 103 -13.62 -14.98 -22.47
N SER A 104 -12.45 -15.19 -23.08
CA SER A 104 -11.13 -14.95 -22.49
C SER A 104 -10.87 -13.51 -22.05
N GLU A 105 -11.31 -12.50 -22.80
CA GLU A 105 -11.08 -11.08 -22.42
C GLU A 105 -11.85 -10.69 -21.15
N ASN A 106 -13.07 -11.20 -20.99
CA ASN A 106 -13.85 -10.95 -19.78
C ASN A 106 -13.19 -11.61 -18.56
N VAL A 107 -12.67 -12.83 -18.72
CA VAL A 107 -11.93 -13.53 -17.66
C VAL A 107 -10.66 -12.75 -17.26
N GLU A 108 -9.95 -12.17 -18.22
CA GLU A 108 -8.78 -11.32 -17.94
C GLU A 108 -9.16 -10.05 -17.16
N ILE A 109 -10.24 -9.39 -17.55
CA ILE A 109 -10.75 -8.20 -16.84
C ILE A 109 -11.17 -8.57 -15.42
N GLU A 110 -11.95 -9.63 -15.24
CA GLU A 110 -12.37 -10.11 -13.93
C GLU A 110 -11.17 -10.44 -13.03
N LEU A 111 -10.18 -11.16 -13.57
CA LEU A 111 -8.96 -11.49 -12.85
C LEU A 111 -8.17 -10.22 -12.47
N SER A 112 -8.08 -9.25 -13.37
CA SER A 112 -7.38 -7.98 -13.12
C SER A 112 -8.04 -7.16 -12.01
N ILE A 113 -9.38 -7.13 -11.96
CA ILE A 113 -10.15 -6.46 -10.92
C ILE A 113 -9.95 -7.19 -9.58
N LEU A 114 -10.09 -8.52 -9.59
CA LEU A 114 -9.93 -9.36 -8.40
C LEU A 114 -8.52 -9.20 -7.79
N GLN A 115 -7.50 -9.18 -8.63
CA GLN A 115 -6.12 -8.95 -8.22
C GLN A 115 -5.96 -7.57 -7.55
N GLN A 116 -6.43 -6.49 -8.19
CA GLN A 116 -6.34 -5.14 -7.64
C GLN A 116 -7.04 -5.00 -6.28
N ILE A 117 -8.21 -5.63 -6.12
CA ILE A 117 -8.93 -5.68 -4.84
C ILE A 117 -8.14 -6.47 -3.81
N LEU A 118 -7.70 -7.67 -4.16
CA LEU A 118 -7.08 -8.57 -3.20
C LEU A 118 -5.71 -8.07 -2.72
N TYR A 119 -4.90 -7.49 -3.61
CA TYR A 119 -3.58 -6.96 -3.30
C TYR A 119 -3.61 -5.68 -2.46
N LYS A 120 -4.76 -5.00 -2.34
CA LYS A 120 -4.93 -3.85 -1.43
C LYS A 120 -4.76 -4.24 0.04
N GLU A 121 -5.20 -5.44 0.40
CA GLU A 121 -5.19 -5.95 1.77
C GLU A 121 -3.88 -6.64 2.16
N ASN A 122 -3.64 -6.81 3.46
CA ASN A 122 -2.49 -7.59 3.94
C ASN A 122 -2.80 -9.11 3.91
N LYS A 123 -1.78 -9.94 3.67
CA LYS A 123 -1.92 -11.41 3.68
C LYS A 123 -2.51 -11.93 5.00
N ASP A 124 -2.15 -11.29 6.10
CA ASP A 124 -2.61 -11.67 7.45
C ASP A 124 -4.11 -11.45 7.65
N ASN A 125 -4.71 -10.50 6.90
CA ASN A 125 -6.15 -10.23 6.94
C ASN A 125 -6.96 -11.19 6.05
N LEU A 126 -6.30 -11.87 5.10
CA LEU A 126 -6.93 -12.81 4.17
C LEU A 126 -6.12 -14.12 4.03
N PRO A 127 -5.99 -14.92 5.10
CA PRO A 127 -5.24 -16.17 5.07
C PRO A 127 -5.82 -17.21 4.10
N ASP A 128 -7.15 -17.19 3.91
CA ASP A 128 -7.87 -18.15 3.06
C ASP A 128 -7.93 -17.75 1.57
N SER A 129 -7.36 -16.60 1.17
CA SER A 129 -7.46 -16.14 -0.22
C SER A 129 -6.65 -16.96 -1.22
N ARG A 130 -5.78 -17.86 -0.77
CA ARG A 130 -4.88 -18.73 -1.58
C ARG A 130 -3.95 -18.04 -2.59
N ILE A 131 -4.02 -16.73 -2.72
CA ILE A 131 -3.09 -15.94 -3.54
C ILE A 131 -1.78 -15.77 -2.81
N ASP A 132 -0.69 -16.17 -3.46
CA ASP A 132 0.63 -16.00 -2.90
C ASP A 132 1.05 -14.53 -2.99
N ARG A 133 1.58 -14.00 -1.88
CA ARG A 133 1.97 -12.59 -1.74
C ARG A 133 3.36 -12.54 -1.17
N ILE A 134 4.17 -11.62 -1.69
CA ILE A 134 5.51 -11.37 -1.16
C ILE A 134 5.37 -10.96 0.30
N GLN A 135 5.88 -11.80 1.20
CA GLN A 135 5.84 -11.52 2.63
C GLN A 135 6.80 -10.38 2.95
N ASN A 136 6.29 -9.31 3.56
CA ASN A 136 7.14 -8.33 4.21
C ASN A 136 7.70 -8.98 5.48
N ARG A 137 8.88 -9.58 5.37
CA ARG A 137 9.57 -10.25 6.48
C ARG A 137 9.79 -9.22 7.59
N ASN A 138 9.03 -9.33 8.68
CA ASN A 138 9.15 -8.43 9.82
C ASN A 138 10.57 -8.50 10.38
N LYS A 139 11.24 -7.35 10.53
CA LYS A 139 12.60 -7.23 11.08
C LYS A 139 12.72 -7.94 12.43
N LYS A 140 11.64 -7.97 13.24
CA LYS A 140 11.58 -8.69 14.52
C LYS A 140 11.71 -10.21 14.36
N HIS A 141 11.09 -10.78 13.33
CA HIS A 141 11.16 -12.22 13.04
C HIS A 141 12.56 -12.61 12.55
N ILE A 142 13.17 -11.78 11.69
CA ILE A 142 14.55 -11.98 11.23
C ILE A 142 15.53 -11.90 12.42
N PHE A 143 15.37 -10.91 13.30
CA PHE A 143 16.19 -10.76 14.50
C PHE A 143 16.00 -11.93 15.48
N SER A 144 14.76 -12.43 15.63
CA SER A 144 14.47 -13.61 16.45
C SER A 144 15.19 -14.86 15.94
N LEU A 145 15.21 -15.09 14.63
CA LEU A 145 15.95 -16.22 14.04
C LEU A 145 17.46 -16.07 14.24
N PHE A 146 17.98 -14.85 14.20
CA PHE A 146 19.40 -14.61 14.47
C PHE A 146 19.75 -14.88 15.95
N ALA A 147 18.88 -14.45 16.88
CA ALA A 147 19.07 -14.67 18.30
C ALA A 147 19.06 -16.17 18.68
N THR A 148 18.16 -16.98 18.10
CA THR A 148 18.09 -18.42 18.37
C THR A 148 19.35 -19.15 17.90
N VAL A 149 19.89 -18.79 16.73
CA VAL A 149 21.15 -19.36 16.24
C VAL A 149 22.30 -19.00 17.18
N LEU A 150 22.38 -17.73 17.63
CA LEU A 150 23.45 -17.29 18.54
C LEU A 150 23.40 -18.00 19.89
N THR A 151 22.21 -18.28 20.43
CA THR A 151 22.04 -19.02 21.69
C THR A 151 22.49 -20.49 21.61
N VAL A 152 22.47 -21.10 20.42
CA VAL A 152 22.94 -22.48 20.23
C VAL A 152 24.44 -22.51 19.92
N VAL A 153 24.92 -21.63 19.05
CA VAL A 153 26.33 -21.60 18.62
C VAL A 153 27.26 -21.08 19.71
N GLY A 154 26.83 -20.07 20.48
CA GLY A 154 27.60 -19.47 21.57
C GLY A 154 28.12 -20.47 22.61
N PRO A 155 27.26 -21.30 23.25
CA PRO A 155 27.71 -22.27 24.24
C PRO A 155 28.56 -23.40 23.62
N ILE A 156 28.30 -23.79 22.37
CA ILE A 156 29.10 -24.80 21.66
C ILE A 156 30.54 -24.28 21.42
N LEU A 157 30.67 -23.02 21.00
CA LEU A 157 31.97 -22.36 20.82
C LEU A 157 32.70 -22.21 22.17
N LEU A 158 31.99 -21.79 23.22
CA LEU A 158 32.54 -21.63 24.56
C LEU A 158 33.02 -22.98 25.13
N LEU A 159 32.24 -24.04 24.95
CA LEU A 159 32.61 -25.40 25.33
C LEU A 159 33.83 -25.90 24.53
N ALA A 160 33.89 -25.64 23.23
CA ALA A 160 35.05 -25.98 22.41
C ALA A 160 36.33 -25.28 22.92
N VAL A 161 36.27 -23.96 23.17
CA VAL A 161 37.41 -23.20 23.73
C VAL A 161 37.80 -23.69 25.11
N ALA A 162 36.84 -24.06 25.97
CA ALA A 162 37.11 -24.62 27.29
C ALA A 162 37.76 -26.02 27.23
N LEU A 163 37.43 -26.83 26.22
CA LEU A 163 38.01 -28.16 25.99
C LEU A 163 39.38 -28.12 25.32
N PHE A 164 39.76 -27.01 24.69
CA PHE A 164 41.11 -26.74 24.19
C PHE A 164 41.86 -25.74 25.10
N PRO A 165 42.15 -26.06 26.39
CA PRO A 165 43.05 -25.24 27.16
C PRO A 165 44.43 -25.29 26.48
N LYS A 166 45.04 -24.11 26.24
CA LYS A 166 46.38 -23.96 25.66
C LYS A 166 47.37 -24.90 26.38
N LYS A 167 47.67 -26.05 25.77
CA LYS A 167 48.86 -26.81 26.12
C LYS A 167 50.01 -26.28 25.26
N SER A 168 51.15 -26.05 25.92
CA SER A 168 52.46 -25.63 25.38
C SER A 168 52.74 -24.13 25.43
N CYS A 169 53.22 -23.64 26.58
CA CYS A 169 54.41 -22.77 26.58
C CYS A 169 55.01 -22.67 28.00
N HIS A 170 55.78 -23.68 28.40
CA HIS A 170 56.91 -23.49 29.31
C HIS A 170 57.85 -24.69 29.18
N TYR A 171 58.83 -24.61 28.27
CA TYR A 171 60.10 -25.34 28.34
C TYR A 171 61.02 -24.82 27.23
N LEU A 172 61.76 -23.76 27.53
CA LEU A 172 63.06 -23.48 26.91
C LEU A 172 63.97 -23.03 28.05
N ALA A 173 64.86 -23.95 28.45
CA ALA A 173 66.18 -23.63 28.96
C ALA A 173 67.08 -23.36 27.76
#